data_AF-A0A7W9X1J5-F1
#
_entry.id   AF-A0A7W9X1J5-F1
#
_cell.length_a   1.000
_cell.length_b   1.000
_cell.length_c   1.000
_cell.angle_alpha   90.00
_cell.angle_beta   90.00
_cell.angle_gamma   90.00
#
_symmetry.space_group_name_H-M   'P 1'
#
loop_
_entity.id
_entity.type
_entity.pdbx_description
1 polymer ?
#
loop_
_entity_poly.entity_id
_entity_poly.type
_entity_poly.pdbx_seq_one_letter_code
_entity_poly.pdbx_strand_id
1 'polypeptide(L)'
;MAAYREADGLAGEHVTLLRAHADAQVRCSALLQAQAARIAAMEAQLIRARGATIRAATALAWEREDRAALDAALPGLGRRVALGRQVGALQARVHELMRTLQRRELAGQTGSAGHSAHTPAGLAADLEASLQAADLVICQTGCMSHGDYWRVQDHCKRTGKLCMLVDQPDGLQIVRIHRPHEVFSP
;
A
#
# COMPACT_ATOMS: atom_id res chain seq x y z
N MET A 1 -66.80 -62.18 46.39
CA MET A 1 -65.43 -62.59 45.97
C MET A 1 -64.97 -61.85 44.71
N ALA A 2 -65.70 -61.86 43.59
CA ALA A 2 -65.28 -61.18 42.35
C ALA A 2 -65.21 -59.63 42.47
N ALA A 3 -66.26 -58.99 42.99
CA ALA A 3 -66.31 -57.53 43.17
C ALA A 3 -65.22 -56.99 44.13
N TYR A 4 -64.77 -57.81 45.09
CA TYR A 4 -63.69 -57.43 46.00
C TYR A 4 -62.32 -57.42 45.30
N ARG A 5 -62.07 -58.39 44.39
CA ARG A 5 -60.84 -58.40 43.57
C ARG A 5 -60.77 -57.23 42.57
N GLU A 6 -61.92 -56.79 42.06
CA GLU A 6 -62.01 -55.64 41.15
C GLU A 6 -61.72 -54.34 41.89
N ALA A 7 -62.24 -54.17 43.12
CA ALA A 7 -61.93 -53.04 43.98
C ALA A 7 -60.43 -53.01 44.40
N ASP A 8 -59.85 -54.15 44.73
CA ASP A 8 -58.43 -54.26 45.06
C ASP A 8 -57.53 -53.97 43.84
N GLY A 9 -57.95 -54.41 42.64
CA GLY A 9 -57.26 -54.10 41.38
C GLY A 9 -57.25 -52.60 41.09
N LEU A 10 -58.40 -51.93 41.21
CA LEU A 10 -58.53 -50.49 41.01
C LEU A 10 -57.70 -49.68 42.01
N ALA A 11 -57.64 -50.12 43.27
CA ALA A 11 -56.80 -49.49 44.29
C ALA A 11 -55.30 -49.57 43.94
N GLY A 12 -54.84 -50.72 43.42
CA GLY A 12 -53.46 -50.90 42.97
C GLY A 12 -53.09 -50.04 41.77
N GLU A 13 -53.99 -49.92 40.79
CA GLU A 13 -53.83 -49.04 39.64
C GLU A 13 -53.78 -47.56 40.07
N HIS A 14 -54.66 -47.15 40.98
CA HIS A 14 -54.68 -45.80 41.52
C HIS A 14 -53.37 -45.43 42.22
N VAL A 15 -52.80 -46.32 43.03
CA VAL A 15 -51.48 -46.10 43.67
C VAL A 15 -50.38 -45.95 42.63
N THR A 16 -50.41 -46.76 41.57
CA THR A 16 -49.43 -46.68 40.48
C THR A 16 -49.51 -45.34 39.75
N LEU A 17 -50.72 -44.88 39.45
CA LEU A 17 -50.97 -43.57 38.85
C LEU A 17 -50.52 -42.41 39.75
N LEU A 18 -50.79 -42.47 41.05
CA LEU A 18 -50.36 -41.43 41.99
C LEU A 18 -48.84 -41.32 42.07
N ARG A 19 -48.13 -42.45 42.07
CA ARG A 19 -46.66 -42.46 42.05
C ARG A 19 -46.12 -41.86 40.76
N ALA A 20 -46.66 -42.29 39.61
CA ALA A 20 -46.26 -41.75 38.31
C ALA A 20 -46.53 -40.24 38.20
N HIS A 21 -47.64 -39.76 38.77
CA HIS A 21 -47.97 -38.35 38.81
C HIS A 21 -47.00 -37.58 39.70
N ALA A 22 -46.72 -38.07 40.91
CA ALA A 22 -45.76 -37.46 41.82
C ALA A 22 -44.37 -37.37 41.17
N ASP A 23 -43.91 -38.44 40.51
CA ASP A 23 -42.64 -38.46 39.79
C ASP A 23 -42.61 -37.43 38.65
N ALA A 24 -43.70 -37.32 37.89
CA ALA A 24 -43.83 -36.30 36.84
C ALA A 24 -43.83 -34.89 37.42
N GLN A 25 -44.52 -34.67 38.54
CA GLN A 25 -44.63 -33.38 39.21
C GLN A 25 -43.26 -32.92 39.75
N VAL A 26 -42.48 -33.84 40.34
CA VAL A 26 -41.09 -33.56 40.77
C VAL A 26 -40.22 -33.17 39.58
N ARG A 27 -40.27 -33.93 38.47
CA ARG A 27 -39.48 -33.61 37.26
C ARG A 27 -39.87 -32.26 36.67
N CYS A 28 -41.17 -31.97 36.57
CA CYS A 28 -41.66 -30.69 36.07
C CYS A 28 -41.24 -29.53 36.97
N SER A 29 -41.33 -29.68 38.29
CA SER A 29 -40.89 -28.67 39.25
C SER A 29 -39.40 -28.38 39.11
N ALA A 30 -38.57 -29.43 39.02
CA ALA A 30 -37.13 -29.29 38.82
C ALA A 30 -36.80 -28.57 37.50
N LEU A 31 -37.49 -28.92 36.40
CA LEU A 31 -37.31 -28.26 35.11
C LEU A 31 -37.70 -26.78 35.17
N LEU A 32 -38.84 -26.44 35.79
CA LEU A 32 -39.28 -25.06 35.95
C LEU A 32 -38.29 -24.24 36.77
N GLN A 33 -37.78 -24.79 37.88
CA GLN A 33 -36.75 -24.14 38.69
C GLN A 33 -35.46 -23.91 37.92
N ALA A 34 -35.00 -24.90 37.16
CA ALA A 34 -33.82 -24.76 36.31
C ALA A 34 -34.00 -23.70 35.22
N GLN A 35 -35.18 -23.65 34.59
CA GLN A 35 -35.49 -22.62 33.58
C GLN A 35 -35.57 -21.23 34.21
N ALA A 36 -36.21 -21.08 35.37
CA ALA A 36 -36.27 -19.81 36.10
C ALA A 36 -34.87 -19.28 36.45
N ALA A 37 -33.98 -20.16 36.93
CA ALA A 37 -32.60 -19.81 37.21
C ALA A 37 -31.84 -19.37 35.93
N ARG A 38 -32.09 -20.04 34.81
CA ARG A 38 -31.49 -19.68 33.52
C ARG A 38 -31.98 -18.31 33.02
N ILE A 39 -33.29 -18.04 33.14
CA ILE A 39 -33.87 -16.74 32.78
C ILE A 39 -33.24 -15.64 33.63
N ALA A 40 -33.20 -15.79 34.96
CA ALA A 40 -32.60 -14.82 35.85
C ALA A 40 -31.12 -14.55 35.54
N ALA A 41 -30.36 -15.60 35.19
CA ALA A 41 -28.97 -15.45 34.77
C ALA A 41 -28.82 -14.66 33.45
N MET A 42 -29.67 -14.94 32.45
CA MET A 42 -29.67 -14.21 31.18
C MET A 42 -30.14 -12.76 31.35
N GLU A 43 -31.13 -12.50 32.19
CA GLU A 43 -31.57 -11.14 32.52
C GLU A 43 -30.45 -10.34 33.20
N ALA A 44 -29.72 -10.96 34.13
CA ALA A 44 -28.56 -10.34 34.76
C ALA A 44 -27.44 -10.03 33.75
N GLN A 45 -27.20 -10.93 32.78
CA GLN A 45 -26.26 -10.67 31.68
C GLN A 45 -26.72 -9.51 30.81
N LEU A 46 -28.00 -9.42 30.46
CA LEU A 46 -28.56 -8.33 29.68
C LEU A 46 -28.41 -6.98 30.39
N ILE A 47 -28.68 -6.92 31.69
CA ILE A 47 -28.50 -5.71 32.50
C ILE A 47 -27.02 -5.28 32.50
N ARG A 48 -26.09 -6.23 32.70
CA ARG A 48 -24.64 -5.93 32.66
C ARG A 48 -24.19 -5.44 31.29
N ALA A 49 -24.65 -6.08 30.21
CA ALA A 49 -24.32 -5.70 28.85
C ALA A 49 -24.86 -4.30 28.52
N ARG A 50 -26.13 -4.02 28.86
CA ARG A 50 -26.73 -2.68 28.73
C ARG A 50 -25.94 -1.63 29.51
N GLY A 51 -25.56 -1.92 30.75
CA GLY A 51 -24.72 -1.04 31.55
C GLY A 51 -23.36 -0.76 30.89
N ALA A 52 -22.71 -1.77 30.32
CA ALA A 52 -21.45 -1.59 29.59
C ALA A 52 -21.62 -0.69 28.34
N THR A 53 -22.69 -0.90 27.57
CA THR A 53 -23.00 -0.05 26.40
C THR A 53 -23.29 1.39 26.82
N ILE A 54 -24.06 1.61 27.89
CA ILE A 54 -24.35 2.95 28.41
C ILE A 54 -23.04 3.64 28.80
N ARG A 55 -22.17 2.98 29.59
CA ARG A 55 -20.87 3.57 29.97
C ARG A 55 -20.03 3.95 28.76
N ALA A 56 -19.91 3.06 27.78
CA ALA A 56 -19.12 3.32 26.58
C ALA A 56 -19.70 4.46 25.74
N ALA A 57 -21.04 4.50 25.58
CA ALA A 57 -21.73 5.55 24.84
C ALA A 57 -21.61 6.91 25.52
N THR A 58 -21.75 6.96 26.85
CA THR A 58 -21.58 8.19 27.63
C THR A 58 -20.15 8.71 27.53
N ALA A 59 -19.14 7.84 27.70
CA ALA A 59 -17.74 8.24 27.54
C ALA A 59 -17.47 8.80 26.14
N LEU A 60 -17.94 8.12 25.09
CA LEU A 60 -17.80 8.60 23.71
C LEU A 60 -18.52 9.94 23.47
N ALA A 61 -19.67 10.16 24.09
CA ALA A 61 -20.39 11.43 23.99
C ALA A 61 -19.55 12.58 24.60
N TRP A 62 -18.97 12.37 25.77
CA TRP A 62 -18.11 13.36 26.43
C TRP A 62 -16.86 13.67 25.60
N GLU A 63 -16.18 12.65 25.08
CA GLU A 63 -15.02 12.84 24.19
C GLU A 63 -15.36 13.62 22.91
N ARG A 64 -16.58 13.42 22.38
CA ARG A 64 -17.05 14.18 21.21
C ARG A 64 -17.33 15.64 21.55
N GLU A 65 -17.92 15.91 22.70
CA GLU A 65 -18.16 17.26 23.19
C GLU A 65 -16.84 18.00 23.43
N ASP A 66 -15.87 17.36 24.11
CA ASP A 66 -14.54 17.91 24.34
C ASP A 66 -13.82 18.20 23.02
N ARG A 67 -13.90 17.28 22.05
CA ARG A 67 -13.32 17.50 20.72
C ARG A 67 -13.98 18.65 19.98
N ALA A 68 -15.31 18.75 20.03
CA ALA A 68 -16.04 19.86 19.45
C ALA A 68 -15.68 21.20 20.11
N ALA A 69 -15.49 21.21 21.44
CA ALA A 69 -15.05 22.38 22.19
C ALA A 69 -13.64 22.81 21.77
N LEU A 70 -12.70 21.86 21.60
CA LEU A 70 -11.36 22.14 21.09
C LEU A 70 -11.37 22.67 19.64
N ASP A 71 -12.16 22.05 18.77
CA ASP A 71 -12.30 22.49 17.37
C ASP A 71 -12.91 23.90 17.29
N ALA A 72 -13.85 24.23 18.17
CA ALA A 72 -14.42 25.57 18.29
C ALA A 72 -13.43 26.60 18.86
N ALA A 73 -12.63 26.21 19.86
CA ALA A 73 -11.61 27.06 20.46
C ALA A 73 -10.43 27.32 19.50
N LEU A 74 -10.12 26.37 18.61
CA LEU A 74 -9.00 26.44 17.67
C LEU A 74 -9.42 26.16 16.22
N PRO A 75 -10.23 27.04 15.59
CA PRO A 75 -10.76 26.81 14.25
C PRO A 75 -9.65 26.56 13.22
N GLY A 76 -9.76 25.46 12.47
CA GLY A 76 -8.83 25.12 11.38
C GLY A 76 -7.50 24.50 11.82
N LEU A 77 -7.30 24.21 13.11
CA LEU A 77 -6.09 23.52 13.59
C LEU A 77 -5.87 22.18 12.88
N GLY A 78 -6.93 21.37 12.72
CA GLY A 78 -6.84 20.09 12.01
C GLY A 78 -6.33 20.24 10.58
N ARG A 79 -6.79 21.26 9.84
CA ARG A 79 -6.30 21.58 8.49
C ARG A 79 -4.83 21.99 8.51
N ARG A 80 -4.42 22.81 9.49
CA ARG A 80 -3.01 23.23 9.64
C ARG A 80 -2.09 22.04 9.95
N VAL A 81 -2.52 21.13 10.82
CA VAL A 81 -1.76 19.90 11.12
C VAL A 81 -1.67 18.99 9.89
N ALA A 82 -2.77 18.79 9.15
CA ALA A 82 -2.77 17.99 7.93
C ALA A 82 -1.83 18.57 6.86
N LEU A 83 -1.89 19.89 6.66
CA LEU A 83 -1.00 20.59 5.74
C LEU A 83 0.46 20.46 6.18
N GLY A 84 0.76 20.61 7.47
CA GLY A 84 2.11 20.42 8.01
C GLY A 84 2.67 19.01 7.72
N ARG A 85 1.85 17.96 7.86
CA ARG A 85 2.24 16.59 7.49
C ARG A 85 2.52 16.46 5.99
N GLN A 86 1.69 17.06 5.15
CA GLN A 86 1.88 17.03 3.70
C GLN A 86 3.15 17.77 3.27
N VAL A 87 3.41 18.95 3.84
CA VAL A 87 4.65 19.69 3.61
C VAL A 87 5.87 18.86 4.02
N GLY A 88 5.84 18.22 5.19
CA GLY A 88 6.91 17.32 5.62
C GLY A 88 7.14 16.15 4.66
N ALA A 89 6.06 15.53 4.16
CA ALA A 89 6.15 14.45 3.17
C ALA A 89 6.74 14.91 1.83
N LEU A 90 6.33 16.09 1.35
CA LEU A 90 6.88 16.69 0.13
C LEU A 90 8.37 17.02 0.30
N GLN A 91 8.75 17.61 1.42
CA GLN A 91 10.16 17.89 1.74
C GLN A 91 11.00 16.61 1.75
N ALA A 92 10.51 15.53 2.38
CA ALA A 92 11.18 14.24 2.36
C ALA A 92 11.37 13.69 0.94
N ARG A 93 10.35 13.81 0.08
CA ARG A 93 10.43 13.40 -1.33
C ARG A 93 11.44 14.24 -2.12
N VAL A 94 11.47 15.55 -1.93
CA VAL A 94 12.46 16.43 -2.57
C VAL A 94 13.87 16.04 -2.14
N HIS A 95 14.11 15.81 -0.85
CA HIS A 95 15.41 15.34 -0.35
C HIS A 95 15.82 13.98 -0.96
N GLU A 96 14.88 13.05 -1.16
CA GLU A 96 15.18 11.77 -1.83
C GLU A 96 15.53 11.95 -3.31
N LEU A 97 14.77 12.77 -4.03
CA LEU A 97 15.04 13.06 -5.43
C LEU A 97 16.41 13.74 -5.61
N MET A 98 16.74 14.72 -4.77
CA MET A 98 18.06 15.34 -4.78
C MET A 98 19.17 14.33 -4.51
N ARG A 99 19.00 13.43 -3.53
CA ARG A 99 19.95 12.34 -3.27
C ARG A 99 20.08 11.39 -4.47
N THR A 100 19.01 11.12 -5.19
CA THR A 100 19.01 10.26 -6.38
C THR A 100 19.74 10.91 -7.54
N LEU A 101 19.49 12.20 -7.80
CA LEU A 101 20.18 12.97 -8.85
C LEU A 101 21.68 13.07 -8.56
N GLN A 102 22.06 13.40 -7.32
CA GLN A 102 23.47 13.45 -6.90
C GLN A 102 24.19 12.11 -7.15
N ARG A 103 23.55 10.98 -6.83
CA ARG A 103 24.13 9.65 -7.09
C ARG A 103 24.34 9.40 -8.60
N ARG A 104 23.42 9.86 -9.45
CA ARG A 104 23.55 9.72 -10.92
C ARG A 104 24.66 10.58 -11.46
N GLU A 105 24.82 11.80 -10.97
CA GLU A 105 25.91 12.70 -11.38
C GLU A 105 27.28 12.11 -11.02
N LEU A 106 27.44 11.60 -9.80
CA LEU A 106 28.68 10.94 -9.38
C LEU A 106 28.97 9.67 -10.22
N ALA A 107 27.94 8.88 -10.55
CA ALA A 107 28.09 7.72 -11.45
C ALA A 107 28.44 8.13 -12.89
N GLY A 108 27.89 9.25 -13.39
CA GLY A 108 28.23 9.79 -14.71
C GLY A 108 29.66 10.32 -14.80
N GLN A 109 30.17 10.93 -13.73
CA GLN A 109 31.56 11.40 -13.66
C GLN A 109 32.56 10.23 -13.63
N THR A 110 32.23 9.14 -12.95
CA THR A 110 33.08 7.93 -12.92
C THR A 110 33.05 7.14 -14.25
N GLY A 111 31.97 7.24 -15.04
CA GLY A 111 31.91 6.71 -16.41
C GLY A 111 32.73 7.51 -17.44
N SER A 112 33.14 8.74 -17.12
CA SER A 112 34.03 9.57 -17.98
C SER A 112 35.52 9.33 -17.70
N ALA A 113 35.86 8.72 -16.56
CA ALA A 113 37.24 8.36 -16.18
C ALA A 113 37.77 7.07 -16.86
N GLY A 114 37.05 6.57 -17.87
CA GLY A 114 37.41 5.41 -18.69
C GLY A 114 38.07 5.78 -20.04
N HIS A 115 38.83 6.87 -20.12
CA HIS A 115 39.75 7.08 -21.24
C HIS A 115 41.00 6.20 -21.04
N SER A 116 40.81 4.88 -21.21
CA SER A 116 41.92 3.93 -21.38
C SER A 116 42.72 4.35 -22.61
N ALA A 117 44.05 4.30 -22.48
CA ALA A 117 45.03 4.65 -23.48
C ALA A 117 44.75 4.02 -24.86
N HIS A 118 44.13 4.78 -25.77
CA HIS A 118 44.04 4.43 -27.17
C HIS A 118 45.09 5.26 -27.94
N THR A 119 45.94 4.58 -28.70
CA THR A 119 46.77 5.22 -29.73
C THR A 119 45.90 6.03 -30.69
N PRO A 120 46.36 7.19 -31.20
CA PRO A 120 45.56 8.10 -32.02
C PRO A 120 44.96 7.46 -33.28
N ALA A 121 45.57 6.40 -33.81
CA ALA A 121 45.05 5.65 -34.94
C ALA A 121 43.84 4.76 -34.58
N GLY A 122 43.81 4.18 -33.36
CA GLY A 122 42.70 3.35 -32.90
C GLY A 122 41.44 4.18 -32.62
N LEU A 123 41.63 5.35 -31.98
CA LEU A 123 40.56 6.32 -31.74
C LEU A 123 39.86 6.76 -33.04
N ALA A 124 40.62 6.96 -34.11
CA ALA A 124 40.05 7.36 -35.40
C ALA A 124 39.21 6.25 -36.04
N ALA A 125 39.64 4.99 -35.93
CA ALA A 125 38.91 3.84 -36.47
C ALA A 125 37.63 3.54 -35.67
N ASP A 126 37.72 3.58 -34.35
CA ASP A 126 36.57 3.37 -33.46
C ASP A 126 35.54 4.48 -33.62
N LEU A 127 36.00 5.72 -33.82
CA LEU A 127 35.13 6.85 -34.12
C LEU A 127 34.40 6.66 -35.46
N GLU A 128 35.11 6.26 -36.52
CA GLU A 128 34.51 6.00 -37.83
C GLU A 128 33.46 4.87 -37.75
N ALA A 129 33.75 3.78 -37.04
CA ALA A 129 32.79 2.70 -36.82
C ALA A 129 31.56 3.17 -36.02
N SER A 130 31.78 3.97 -34.98
CA SER A 130 30.69 4.59 -34.21
C SER A 130 29.85 5.54 -35.06
N LEU A 131 30.48 6.35 -35.92
CA LEU A 131 29.78 7.24 -36.84
C LEU A 131 28.95 6.43 -37.83
N GLN A 132 29.49 5.35 -38.38
CA GLN A 132 28.77 4.44 -39.28
C GLN A 132 27.56 3.76 -38.62
N ALA A 133 27.63 3.42 -37.33
CA ALA A 133 26.52 2.82 -36.60
C ALA A 133 25.45 3.83 -36.15
N ALA A 134 25.78 5.12 -36.04
CA ALA A 134 24.87 6.13 -35.47
C ALA A 134 23.77 6.58 -36.43
N ASP A 135 22.52 6.66 -35.97
CA ASP A 135 21.42 7.23 -36.75
C ASP A 135 21.48 8.78 -36.82
N LEU A 136 22.10 9.41 -35.83
CA LEU A 136 22.24 10.86 -35.67
C LEU A 136 23.60 11.20 -35.07
N VAL A 137 24.23 12.25 -35.60
CA VAL A 137 25.51 12.77 -35.08
C VAL A 137 25.31 14.19 -34.55
N ILE A 138 25.73 14.41 -33.30
CA ILE A 138 25.70 15.72 -32.64
C ILE A 138 27.13 16.22 -32.51
N CYS A 139 27.44 17.33 -33.18
CA CYS A 139 28.77 17.94 -33.13
C CYS A 139 28.76 19.14 -32.16
N GLN A 140 29.70 19.18 -31.22
CA GLN A 140 29.94 20.36 -30.39
C GLN A 140 30.94 21.31 -31.09
N THR A 141 30.72 22.62 -30.99
CA THR A 141 31.61 23.67 -31.54
C THR A 141 33.01 23.71 -30.87
N GLY A 142 33.25 22.91 -29.83
CA GLY A 142 34.47 22.94 -29.02
C GLY A 142 35.77 22.47 -29.70
N CYS A 143 35.72 21.93 -30.93
CA CYS A 143 36.89 21.41 -31.65
C CYS A 143 37.22 22.18 -32.95
N MET A 144 36.80 23.45 -33.07
CA MET A 144 37.05 24.25 -34.27
C MET A 144 38.55 24.51 -34.58
N SER A 145 39.48 24.14 -33.70
CA SER A 145 40.92 24.38 -33.88
C SER A 145 41.70 23.25 -34.58
N HIS A 146 41.14 22.04 -34.75
CA HIS A 146 41.88 20.88 -35.29
C HIS A 146 41.25 20.20 -36.51
N GLY A 147 40.23 20.80 -37.14
CA GLY A 147 39.64 20.29 -38.39
C GLY A 147 38.72 19.06 -38.25
N ASP A 148 38.53 18.56 -37.03
CA ASP A 148 37.72 17.36 -36.76
C ASP A 148 36.24 17.56 -37.10
N TYR A 149 35.69 18.74 -36.82
CA TYR A 149 34.32 19.07 -37.21
C TYR A 149 34.09 18.94 -38.72
N TRP A 150 34.99 19.49 -39.53
CA TRP A 150 34.85 19.46 -40.99
C TRP A 150 34.90 18.03 -41.52
N ARG A 151 35.73 17.16 -40.92
CA ARG A 151 35.81 15.73 -41.30
C ARG A 151 34.54 14.97 -40.96
N VAL A 152 33.97 15.19 -39.78
CA VAL A 152 32.70 14.56 -39.36
C VAL A 152 31.53 15.09 -40.18
N GLN A 153 31.49 16.40 -40.44
CA GLN A 153 30.46 17.01 -41.28
C GLN A 153 30.52 16.46 -42.71
N ASP A 154 31.73 16.31 -43.27
CA ASP A 154 31.93 15.73 -44.60
C ASP A 154 31.53 14.24 -44.65
N HIS A 155 31.89 13.45 -43.63
CA HIS A 155 31.43 12.07 -43.49
C HIS A 155 29.89 12.02 -43.50
N CYS A 156 29.23 12.79 -42.63
CA CYS A 156 27.76 12.78 -42.53
C CYS A 156 27.08 13.18 -43.85
N LYS A 157 27.64 14.18 -44.55
CA LYS A 157 27.17 14.58 -45.89
C LYS A 157 27.29 13.45 -46.90
N ARG A 158 28.41 12.71 -46.91
CA ARG A 158 28.64 11.59 -47.84
C ARG A 158 27.82 10.34 -47.50
N THR A 159 27.58 10.07 -46.22
CA THR A 159 26.82 8.89 -45.77
C THR A 159 25.33 9.14 -45.59
N GLY A 160 24.86 10.38 -45.78
CA GLY A 160 23.46 10.75 -45.61
C GLY A 160 22.96 10.77 -44.16
N LYS A 161 23.87 10.89 -43.18
CA LYS A 161 23.50 10.94 -41.75
C LYS A 161 23.07 12.35 -41.36
N LEU A 162 22.02 12.46 -40.55
CA LEU A 162 21.58 13.74 -40.02
C LEU A 162 22.64 14.26 -39.03
N CYS A 163 23.19 15.43 -39.32
CA CYS A 163 24.22 16.07 -38.52
C CYS A 163 23.68 17.41 -38.00
N MET A 164 23.68 17.57 -36.67
CA MET A 164 23.27 18.82 -36.02
C MET A 164 24.46 19.44 -35.28
N LEU A 165 24.76 20.70 -35.60
CA LEU A 165 25.74 21.50 -34.89
C LEU A 165 25.08 22.14 -33.66
N VAL A 166 25.66 21.91 -32.49
CA VAL A 166 25.17 22.49 -31.24
C VAL A 166 26.25 23.42 -30.68
N ASP A 167 25.88 24.69 -30.54
CA ASP A 167 26.78 25.74 -30.05
C ASP A 167 26.94 25.70 -28.52
N GLN A 168 25.85 25.40 -27.79
CA GLN A 168 25.85 25.25 -26.34
C GLN A 168 25.40 23.83 -25.94
N PRO A 169 26.33 22.92 -25.59
CA PRO A 169 26.00 21.52 -25.28
C PRO A 169 25.15 21.38 -24.02
N ASP A 170 25.29 22.30 -23.05
CA ASP A 170 24.59 22.24 -21.76
C ASP A 170 23.08 22.46 -21.87
N GLY A 171 22.62 23.07 -22.98
CA GLY A 171 21.20 23.25 -23.28
C GLY A 171 20.51 22.00 -23.85
N LEU A 172 21.27 20.93 -24.14
CA LEU A 172 20.76 19.74 -24.79
C LEU A 172 20.32 18.69 -23.75
N GLN A 173 19.01 18.43 -23.64
CA GLN A 173 18.52 17.28 -22.87
C GLN A 173 18.42 16.03 -23.74
N ILE A 174 19.41 15.13 -23.61
CA ILE A 174 19.43 13.85 -24.32
C ILE A 174 18.60 12.82 -23.54
N VAL A 175 17.39 12.53 -24.03
CA VAL A 175 16.56 11.44 -23.50
C VAL A 175 16.89 10.16 -24.25
N ARG A 176 17.63 9.24 -23.61
CA ARG A 176 17.92 7.91 -24.18
C ARG A 176 16.74 6.96 -23.98
N ILE A 177 15.92 6.80 -25.02
CA ILE A 177 14.84 5.80 -25.04
C ILE A 177 15.42 4.50 -25.58
N HIS A 178 15.62 3.51 -24.70
CA HIS A 178 16.02 2.17 -25.12
C HIS A 178 14.77 1.44 -25.61
N ARG A 179 14.69 1.14 -26.92
CA ARG A 179 13.73 0.17 -27.42
C ARG A 179 14.32 -1.23 -27.25
N PRO A 180 13.63 -2.18 -26.61
CA PRO A 180 14.08 -3.57 -26.62
C PRO A 180 14.04 -4.09 -28.06
N HIS A 181 15.13 -4.70 -28.52
CA HIS A 181 15.15 -5.43 -29.79
C HIS A 181 14.26 -6.67 -29.63
N GLU A 182 13.10 -6.69 -30.29
CA GLU A 182 12.31 -7.90 -30.48
C GLU A 182 13.06 -8.81 -31.46
N VAL A 183 13.64 -9.88 -30.93
CA VAL A 183 14.22 -10.96 -31.74
C VAL A 183 13.07 -11.73 -32.37
N PHE A 184 12.83 -11.51 -33.66
CA PHE A 184 11.96 -12.38 -34.46
C PHE A 184 12.74 -13.66 -34.76
N SER A 185 12.37 -14.75 -34.09
CA SER A 185 12.85 -16.11 -34.41
C SER A 185 11.89 -16.74 -35.43
N PRO A 186 12.38 -17.42 -36.48
CA PRO A 186 11.56 -18.00 -37.54
C PRO A 186 10.68 -19.16 -37.08
#